data_AF-A0A963HGC5-F1
#
_entry.id   AF-A0A963HGC5-F1
#
_cell.length_a   1.000
_cell.length_b   1.000
_cell.length_c   1.000
_cell.angle_alpha   90.00
_cell.angle_beta   90.00
_cell.angle_gamma   90.00
#
_symmetry.space_group_name_H-M   'P 1'
#
loop_
_entity.id
_entity.type
_entity.pdbx_description
1 polymer ?
#
loop_
_entity_poly.entity_id
_entity_poly.type
_entity_poly.pdbx_seq_one_letter_code
_entity_poly.pdbx_strand_id
1 'polypeptide(L)' 'MTELAERMYTTQSTIARLESGRTMPSMRTLACYAEATGSRAMVRLA' A
#
# COMPACT_ATOMS: atom_id res chain seq x y z
N MET A 1 -0.37 7.72 9.89
CA MET A 1 -0.46 7.62 8.42
C MET A 1 0.21 8.77 7.65
N THR A 2 0.41 9.97 8.22
CA THR A 2 1.10 11.10 7.54
C THR A 2 2.45 10.73 6.95
N GLU A 3 3.33 10.21 7.80
CA GLU A 3 4.69 9.76 7.42
C GLU A 3 4.68 8.65 6.36
N LEU A 4 3.68 7.76 6.37
CA LEU A 4 3.61 6.66 5.39
C LEU A 4 3.29 7.17 3.99
N ALA A 5 2.37 8.12 3.86
CA ALA A 5 2.05 8.66 2.54
C ALA A 5 3.21 9.49 1.98
N GLU A 6 3.94 10.21 2.85
CA GLU A 6 5.17 10.90 2.47
C GLU A 6 6.24 9.91 1.98
N ARG A 7 6.48 8.83 2.72
CA ARG A 7 7.41 7.75 2.33
C ARG A 7 7.01 7.08 1.01
N MET A 8 5.71 6.97 0.74
CA MET A 8 5.19 6.40 -0.51
C MET A 8 5.00 7.41 -1.64
N TYR A 9 5.35 8.69 -1.44
CA TYR A 9 5.08 9.79 -2.37
C TYR A 9 3.62 9.80 -2.86
N THR A 10 2.69 9.61 -1.93
CA THR A 10 1.26 9.50 -2.21
C THR A 10 0.44 10.34 -1.24
N THR A 11 -0.88 10.30 -1.38
CA THR A 11 -1.81 11.04 -0.52
C THR A 11 -2.38 10.16 0.59
N GLN A 12 -2.80 10.79 1.69
CA GLN A 12 -3.53 10.12 2.76
C GLN A 12 -4.78 9.37 2.26
N SER A 13 -5.48 9.93 1.27
CA SER A 13 -6.65 9.29 0.66
C SER A 13 -6.29 8.02 -0.13
N THR A 14 -5.07 7.93 -0.65
CA THR A 14 -4.58 6.72 -1.32
C THR A 14 -4.23 5.63 -0.32
N ILE A 15 -3.57 5.98 0.79
CA ILE A 15 -3.33 5.05 1.91
C ILE A 15 -4.65 4.51 2.47
N ALA A 16 -5.63 5.39 2.72
CA ALA A 16 -6.94 4.98 3.22
C ALA A 16 -7.66 4.00 2.28
N ARG A 17 -7.50 4.15 0.95
CA ARG A 17 -8.04 3.16 -0.01
C ARG A 17 -7.35 1.81 0.11
N LEU A 18 -6.02 1.80 0.20
CA LEU A 18 -5.22 0.58 0.36
C LEU A 18 -5.64 -0.18 1.62
N GLU A 19 -5.75 0.52 2.74
CA GLU A 19 -6.13 -0.08 4.02
C GLU A 19 -7.60 -0.50 4.06
N SER A 20 -8.48 0.22 3.35
CA SER A 20 -9.90 -0.16 3.29
C SER A 20 -10.16 -1.45 2.51
N GLY A 21 -9.21 -1.90 1.67
CA GLY A 21 -9.37 -3.07 0.80
C GLY A 21 -10.47 -2.95 -0.26
N ARG A 22 -11.11 -1.77 -0.39
CA ARG A 22 -12.27 -1.57 -1.29
C ARG A 22 -11.91 -1.50 -2.77
N THR A 23 -10.64 -1.35 -3.11
CA THR A 23 -10.16 -1.28 -4.48
C THR A 23 -8.92 -2.14 -4.60
N MET A 24 -8.83 -2.96 -5.66
CA MET A 24 -7.65 -3.75 -5.91
C MET A 24 -6.50 -2.84 -6.36
N PRO A 25 -5.44 -2.68 -5.55
CA PRO A 25 -4.27 -1.92 -5.98
C PRO A 25 -3.45 -2.71 -7.01
N SER A 26 -2.62 -2.00 -7.77
CA SER A 26 -1.65 -2.65 -8.65
C SER A 26 -0.59 -3.40 -7.84
N MET A 27 0.05 -4.42 -8.44
CA MET A 27 1.18 -5.12 -7.83
C MET A 27 2.33 -4.18 -7.45
N ARG A 28 2.56 -3.13 -8.25
CA ARG A 28 3.55 -2.08 -7.95
C ARG A 28 3.18 -1.33 -6.66
N THR A 29 1.91 -0.98 -6.51
CA THR A 29 1.42 -0.27 -5.32
C THR A 29 1.55 -1.14 -4.07
N LEU A 30 1.24 -2.43 -4.17
CA LEU A 30 1.43 -3.39 -3.07
C LEU A 30 2.91 -3.52 -2.68
N ALA A 31 3.81 -3.56 -3.66
CA ALA A 31 5.26 -3.62 -3.41
C ALA A 31 5.77 -2.37 -2.68
N CYS A 32 5.42 -1.17 -3.17
CA CYS A 32 5.81 0.09 -2.51
C CYS A 32 5.22 0.22 -1.10
N TYR A 33 3.97 -0.22 -0.89
CA TYR A 33 3.35 -0.20 0.44
C TYR A 33 4.06 -1.14 1.41
N ALA A 34 4.42 -2.34 0.94
CA ALA A 34 5.18 -3.30 1.74
C ALA A 34 6.57 -2.74 2.09
N GLU A 35 7.30 -2.18 1.14
CA GLU A 35 8.60 -1.53 1.37
C GLU A 35 8.49 -0.37 2.38
N ALA A 36 7.51 0.51 2.20
CA ALA A 36 7.27 1.64 3.08
C ALA A 36 6.78 1.24 4.49
N THR A 37 6.42 -0.02 4.72
CA THR A 37 6.04 -0.54 6.04
C THR A 37 7.06 -1.55 6.59
N GLY A 38 8.16 -1.81 5.88
CA GLY A 38 9.12 -2.85 6.25
C GLY A 38 8.56 -4.27 6.13
N SER A 39 7.50 -4.46 5.36
CA SER A 39 6.80 -5.72 5.12
C SER A 39 7.14 -6.30 3.74
N ARG A 40 6.59 -7.48 3.44
CA ARG A 40 6.71 -8.12 2.12
C ARG A 40 5.32 -8.37 1.52
N ALA A 41 5.11 -7.96 0.27
CA ALA A 41 3.89 -8.27 -0.47
C ALA A 41 3.84 -9.77 -0.81
N MET A 42 2.74 -10.44 -0.46
CA MET A 42 2.52 -11.86 -0.71
C MET A 42 1.16 -12.05 -1.39
N VAL A 43 1.15 -12.82 -2.49
CA VAL A 43 -0.08 -13.25 -3.17
C VAL A 43 -0.20 -14.76 -2.98
N ARG A 44 -1.36 -15.21 -2.50
CA ARG A 44 -1.68 -16.63 -2.37
C ARG A 44 -2.88 -16.93 -3.26
N LEU A 45 -2.69 -17.86 -4.19
CA LEU A 45 -3.73 -18.40 -5.05
C LEU A 45 -4.30 -19.67 -4.39
N ALA A 46 -5.58 -19.95 -4.63
CA ALA A 46 -6.23 -21.18 -4.18
C ALA A 46 -6.03 -22.30 -5.21
#